data_AF-A0A1F7X2U3-F1
#
_entry.id   AF-A0A1F7X2U3-F1
#
_cell.length_a   1.000
_cell.length_b   1.000
_cell.length_c   1.000
_cell.angle_alpha   90.00
_cell.angle_beta   90.00
_cell.angle_gamma   90.00
#
_symmetry.space_group_name_H-M   'P 1'
#
loop_
_entity.id
_entity.type
_entity.pdbx_description
1 polymer ?
#
loop_
_entity_poly.entity_id
_entity_poly.type
_entity_poly.pdbx_seq_one_letter_code
_entity_poly.pdbx_strand_id
1 'polypeptide(L)'
;MSVVQKEHLELTDRVIELENEVVRLEKWVDDLQSGMYINCVYCGHRYPPGTNAVKRKVLYDHIRQCPKHPLSEAETKIKDLEEEIKMLKSTIV
;
A
#
# COMPACT_ATOMS: atom_id res chain seq x y z
N MET A 1 -18.23 38.84 6.94
CA MET A 1 -17.96 37.52 6.32
C MET A 1 -19.14 36.62 6.63
N SER A 2 -19.58 35.78 5.68
CA SER A 2 -20.67 34.84 5.92
C SER A 2 -20.24 33.74 6.89
N VAL A 3 -21.20 33.11 7.58
CA VAL A 3 -20.95 32.01 8.52
C VAL A 3 -20.17 30.88 7.84
N VAL A 4 -20.52 30.56 6.59
CA VAL A 4 -19.87 29.53 5.77
C VAL A 4 -18.40 29.86 5.50
N GLN A 5 -18.06 31.13 5.28
CA GLN A 5 -16.69 31.55 5.03
C GLN A 5 -15.82 31.47 6.29
N LYS A 6 -16.42 31.60 7.47
CA LYS A 6 -15.73 31.42 8.74
C LYS A 6 -15.46 29.94 9.03
N GLU A 7 -16.46 29.08 8.84
CA GLU A 7 -16.29 27.63 9.00
C GLU A 7 -15.26 27.04 8.03
N HIS A 8 -15.26 27.49 6.77
CA HIS A 8 -14.25 27.05 5.80
C HIS A 8 -12.83 27.44 6.23
N LEU A 9 -12.65 28.63 6.80
CA LEU A 9 -11.35 29.09 7.29
C LEU A 9 -10.87 28.22 8.46
N GLU A 10 -11.74 27.97 9.45
CA GLU A 10 -11.44 27.13 10.61
C GLU A 10 -11.11 25.68 10.21
N LEU A 11 -11.84 25.13 9.23
CA LEU A 11 -11.54 23.81 8.67
C LEU A 11 -10.19 23.78 7.95
N THR A 12 -9.84 24.85 7.23
CA THR A 12 -8.55 24.95 6.53
C THR A 12 -7.40 24.97 7.53
N ASP A 13 -7.51 25.77 8.58
CA ASP A 13 -6.52 25.82 9.66
C ASP A 13 -6.35 24.44 10.32
N ARG A 14 -7.46 23.74 10.55
CA ARG A 14 -7.43 22.39 11.12
C ARG A 14 -6.77 21.36 10.21
N VAL A 15 -6.99 21.45 8.90
CA VAL A 15 -6.32 20.56 7.93
C VAL A 15 -4.81 20.78 7.97
N ILE A 16 -4.36 22.04 8.01
CA ILE A 16 -2.93 22.37 8.08
C ILE A 16 -2.31 21.81 9.37
N GLU A 17 -2.98 21.94 10.52
CA GLU A 17 -2.51 21.34 11.77
C GLU A 17 -2.36 19.83 11.68
N LEU A 18 -3.36 19.14 11.13
CA LEU A 18 -3.35 17.69 10.99
C LEU A 18 -2.27 17.23 10.01
N GLU A 19 -2.06 17.94 8.91
CA GLU A 19 -0.99 17.65 7.94
C GLU A 19 0.39 17.78 8.60
N ASN A 20 0.62 18.83 9.38
CA ASN A 20 1.86 19.00 10.13
C ASN A 20 2.08 17.87 11.15
N GLU A 21 1.02 17.44 11.84
CA GLU A 21 1.12 16.32 12.79
C GLU A 21 1.39 14.99 12.07
N VAL A 22 0.81 14.76 10.90
CA VAL A 22 1.13 13.59 10.06
C VAL A 22 2.60 13.57 9.71
N VAL A 23 3.17 14.69 9.24
CA VAL A 23 4.59 14.79 8.90
C VAL A 23 5.48 14.49 10.12
N ARG A 24 5.12 15.02 11.29
CA ARG A 24 5.83 14.74 12.55
C ARG A 24 5.78 13.26 12.90
N LEU A 25 4.60 12.64 12.81
CA LEU A 25 4.40 11.23 13.13
C LEU A 25 5.16 10.32 12.16
N GLU A 26 5.17 10.64 10.87
CA GLU A 26 5.93 9.88 9.86
C GLU A 26 7.42 9.89 10.17
N LYS A 27 7.97 11.05 10.52
CA LYS A 27 9.36 11.16 10.95
C LYS A 27 9.64 10.34 12.21
N TRP A 28 8.76 10.41 13.20
CA TRP A 28 8.90 9.63 14.42
C TRP A 28 8.89 8.12 14.17
N VAL A 29 8.03 7.64 13.27
CA VAL A 29 8.02 6.22 12.88
C VAL A 29 9.30 5.83 12.14
N ASP A 30 9.80 6.68 11.23
CA ASP A 30 11.06 6.43 10.54
C ASP A 30 12.25 6.38 11.52
N ASP A 31 12.29 7.28 12.52
CA ASP A 31 13.31 7.27 13.57
C ASP A 31 13.27 5.95 14.38
N LEU A 32 12.08 5.49 14.78
CA LEU A 32 11.90 4.21 15.48
C LEU A 32 12.29 2.98 14.64
N GLN A 33 12.07 3.04 13.33
CA GLN A 33 12.36 1.93 12.41
C GLN A 33 13.77 1.99 11.80
N SER A 34 14.54 3.05 12.08
CA SER A 34 15.87 3.28 11.49
C SER A 34 16.87 2.13 11.72
N GLY A 35 16.72 1.37 12.81
CA GLY A 35 17.52 0.19 13.12
C GLY A 35 16.94 -1.15 12.63
N MET A 36 15.75 -1.15 12.02
CA MET A 36 15.06 -2.37 11.59
C MET A 36 15.30 -2.64 10.11
N TYR A 37 15.74 -3.86 9.80
CA TYR A 37 15.73 -4.34 8.42
C TYR A 37 14.42 -5.04 8.13
N ILE A 38 13.69 -4.53 7.14
CA ILE A 38 12.49 -5.18 6.62
C ILE A 38 12.91 -6.04 5.45
N ASN A 39 12.50 -7.31 5.47
CA ASN A 39 12.69 -8.24 4.37
C ASN A 39 11.34 -8.84 3.95
N CYS A 40 11.23 -9.25 2.70
CA CYS A 40 10.16 -10.13 2.25
C CYS A 40 10.36 -11.52 2.86
N VAL A 41 9.37 -12.00 3.61
CA VAL A 41 9.44 -13.31 4.31
C VAL A 41 9.58 -14.48 3.32
N TYR A 42 9.08 -14.31 2.10
CA TYR A 42 9.03 -15.40 1.11
C TYR A 42 10.27 -15.51 0.23
N CYS A 43 10.82 -14.39 -0.23
CA CYS A 43 11.98 -14.39 -1.13
C CYS A 43 13.26 -13.84 -0.50
N GLY A 44 13.19 -13.31 0.72
CA GLY A 44 14.34 -12.71 1.41
C GLY A 44 14.76 -11.34 0.88
N HIS A 45 14.02 -10.75 -0.07
CA HIS A 45 14.33 -9.43 -0.61
C HIS A 45 14.38 -8.40 0.51
N ARG A 46 15.53 -7.74 0.67
CA ARG A 46 15.72 -6.68 1.65
C ARG A 46 15.24 -5.36 1.07
N TYR A 47 14.30 -4.73 1.75
CA TYR A 47 13.83 -3.41 1.35
C TYR A 47 14.89 -2.36 1.66
N PRO A 48 14.93 -1.24 0.90
CA PRO A 48 15.87 -0.17 1.15
C PRO A 48 15.80 0.36 2.60
N PRO A 49 16.94 0.77 3.19
CA PRO A 49 16.97 1.46 4.48
C PRO A 49 16.05 2.68 4.48
N GLY A 50 15.42 2.98 5.61
CA GLY A 50 14.24 3.84 5.59
C GLY A 50 13.13 3.15 4.80
N THR A 51 12.91 1.87 5.06
CA THR A 51 11.74 1.03 4.79
C THR A 51 10.58 1.20 5.79
N ASN A 52 9.48 1.92 5.56
CA ASN A 52 8.40 2.02 6.57
C ASN A 52 7.30 1.05 6.21
N ALA A 53 7.03 0.12 7.12
CA ALA A 53 6.06 -0.94 6.94
C ALA A 53 4.63 -0.43 6.72
N VAL A 54 4.30 0.78 7.18
CA VAL A 54 2.92 1.23 7.31
C VAL A 54 2.32 1.70 5.99
N LYS A 55 3.10 2.28 5.05
CA LYS A 55 2.54 2.90 3.83
C LYS A 55 3.41 2.90 2.56
N ARG A 56 4.56 2.22 2.50
CA ARG A 56 5.41 2.36 1.30
C ARG A 56 4.94 1.46 0.15
N LYS A 57 4.58 2.11 -0.98
CA LYS A 57 4.35 1.51 -2.32
C LYS A 57 5.40 0.47 -2.70
N VAL A 58 6.64 0.63 -2.25
CA VAL A 58 7.75 -0.31 -2.49
C VAL A 58 7.47 -1.73 -1.96
N LEU A 59 6.79 -1.90 -0.82
CA LEU A 59 6.40 -3.22 -0.30
C LEU A 59 5.35 -3.85 -1.20
N TYR A 60 4.31 -3.08 -1.55
CA TYR A 60 3.21 -3.54 -2.40
C TYR A 60 3.69 -3.92 -3.81
N ASP A 61 4.55 -3.09 -4.40
CA ASP A 61 5.12 -3.32 -5.73
C ASP A 61 5.95 -4.62 -5.72
N HIS A 62 6.73 -4.84 -4.67
CA HIS A 62 7.47 -6.08 -4.50
C HIS A 62 6.54 -7.29 -4.34
N ILE A 63 5.56 -7.22 -3.43
CA ILE A 63 4.63 -8.32 -3.15
C ILE A 63 3.93 -8.81 -4.43
N ARG A 64 3.48 -7.88 -5.28
CA ARG A 64 2.84 -8.19 -6.57
C ARG A 64 3.75 -8.89 -7.57
N GLN A 65 5.06 -8.65 -7.48
CA GLN A 65 6.05 -9.20 -8.44
C GLN A 65 6.88 -10.32 -7.82
N CYS A 66 6.66 -10.66 -6.55
CA CYS A 66 7.49 -11.60 -5.84
C CYS A 66 7.15 -13.03 -6.28
N PRO A 67 8.08 -13.75 -6.93
CA PRO A 67 7.79 -15.07 -7.51
C PRO A 67 7.55 -16.15 -6.45
N LYS A 68 7.95 -15.90 -5.20
CA LYS A 68 7.73 -16.81 -4.07
C LYS A 68 6.54 -16.39 -3.20
N HIS A 69 5.87 -15.28 -3.52
CA HIS A 69 4.76 -14.80 -2.72
C HIS A 69 3.51 -15.64 -3.03
N PRO A 70 2.69 -16.03 -2.02
CA PRO A 70 1.47 -16.80 -2.25
C PRO A 70 0.48 -16.14 -3.22
N LEU A 71 0.53 -14.80 -3.30
CA LEU A 71 -0.26 -14.03 -4.27
C LEU A 71 0.06 -14.43 -5.72
N SER A 72 1.33 -14.68 -6.06
CA SER A 72 1.73 -15.07 -7.41
C SER A 72 1.06 -16.37 -7.83
N GLU A 73 1.05 -17.38 -6.95
CA GLU A 73 0.39 -18.66 -7.22
C GLU A 73 -1.13 -18.50 -7.34
N ALA A 74 -1.72 -17.69 -6.46
CA ALA A 74 -3.16 -17.40 -6.49
C ALA A 74 -3.58 -16.68 -7.78
N GLU A 75 -2.82 -15.68 -8.24
CA GLU A 75 -3.08 -14.94 -9.47
C GLU A 75 -2.99 -15.84 -10.72
N THR A 76 -1.98 -16.72 -10.79
CA THR A 76 -1.90 -17.73 -11.86
C THR A 76 -3.13 -18.63 -11.87
N LYS A 77 -3.52 -19.15 -10.71
CA LYS A 77 -4.67 -20.04 -10.61
C LYS A 77 -6.00 -19.36 -10.96
N ILE A 78 -6.19 -18.10 -10.57
CA ILE A 78 -7.36 -17.30 -10.96
C ILE A 78 -7.41 -17.17 -12.48
N LYS A 79 -6.29 -16.82 -13.11
CA LYS A 79 -6.21 -16.67 -14.56
C LYS A 79 -6.54 -17.98 -15.30
N ASP A 80 -6.00 -19.11 -14.84
CA ASP A 80 -6.28 -20.42 -15.43
C ASP A 80 -7.79 -20.74 -15.35
N LEU A 81 -8.42 -20.49 -14.20
CA LEU A 81 -9.86 -20.68 -14.00
C LEU A 81 -10.71 -19.74 -14.87
N GLU A 82 -10.30 -18.49 -15.03
CA GLU A 82 -10.98 -17.52 -15.90
C GLU A 82 -10.92 -17.95 -17.38
N GLU A 83 -9.78 -18.47 -17.83
CA GLU A 83 -9.61 -19.02 -19.18
C GLU A 83 -10.49 -20.26 -19.37
N GLU A 84 -10.50 -21.19 -18.41
CA GLU A 84 -11.36 -22.37 -18.44
C GLU A 84 -12.85 -22.00 -18.51
N ILE A 85 -13.30 -21.08 -17.66
CA ILE A 85 -14.68 -20.58 -17.66
C ILE A 85 -15.03 -19.96 -19.02
N LYS A 86 -14.12 -19.19 -19.62
CA LYS A 86 -14.32 -18.58 -20.93
C LYS A 86 -14.49 -19.65 -22.02
N MET A 87 -13.66 -20.69 -22.01
CA MET A 87 -13.74 -21.79 -22.99
C MET A 87 -15.05 -22.58 -22.83
N LEU A 88 -15.43 -22.93 -21.61
CA LEU A 88 -16.69 -23.62 -21.32
C LEU A 88 -17.90 -22.80 -21.77
N LYS A 89 -17.91 -21.50 -21.47
CA LYS A 89 -18.98 -20.60 -21.93
C LYS A 89 -19.08 -20.53 -23.45
N SER A 90 -17.95 -20.57 -24.16
CA SER A 90 -17.94 -20.57 -25.63
C SER A 90 -18.41 -21.90 -26.27
N THR A 91 -18.50 -22.97 -25.47
CA THR A 91 -18.97 -24.29 -25.92
C THR A 91 -20.47 -24.50 -25.65
N ILE A 92 -21.03 -23.74 -24.69
CA ILE A 92 -22.43 -23.84 -24.24
C ILE A 92 -23.34 -22.86 -25.01
N VAL A 93 -22.78 -21.84 -25.66
CA VAL A 93 -23.49 -20.88 -26.56
C VAL A 93 -23.22 -21.27 -28.00
#